data_AF-A0A936H813-F1
#
_entry.id   AF-A0A936H813-F1
#
_cell.length_a   1.000
_cell.length_b   1.000
_cell.length_c   1.000
_cell.angle_alpha   90.00
_cell.angle_beta   90.00
_cell.angle_gamma   90.00
#
_symmetry.space_group_name_H-M   'P 1'
#
loop_
_entity.id
_entity.type
_entity.pdbx_description
1 polymer ?
#
loop_
_entity_poly.entity_id
_entity_poly.type
_entity_poly.pdbx_seq_one_letter_code
_entity_poly.pdbx_strand_id
1 'polypeptide(L)' 'MSLPDFSPPPPPTPPTPPDERECCGRGCEYCVWVYYHAAQRRHEAAMAEWLRHHGGLASAD' A
#
# COMPACT_ATOMS: atom_id res chain seq x y z
N MET A 1 -1.09 -29.20 -22.20
CA MET A 1 -0.36 -28.29 -21.29
C MET A 1 -1.36 -27.33 -20.69
N SER A 2 -1.58 -27.37 -19.39
CA SER A 2 -2.42 -26.38 -18.69
C SER A 2 -1.66 -25.05 -18.66
N LEU A 3 -2.31 -23.98 -19.11
CA LEU A 3 -1.77 -22.63 -18.97
C LEU A 3 -1.61 -22.33 -17.47
N PRO A 4 -0.51 -21.68 -17.04
CA PRO A 4 -0.43 -21.20 -15.67
C PRO A 4 -1.61 -20.27 -15.39
N ASP A 5 -2.16 -20.36 -14.18
CA ASP A 5 -3.23 -19.49 -13.70
C ASP A 5 -2.73 -18.03 -13.78
N PHE A 6 -3.07 -17.35 -14.87
CA PHE A 6 -2.56 -16.02 -15.20
C PHE A 6 -3.47 -14.96 -14.56
N SER A 7 -3.76 -15.14 -13.27
CA SER A 7 -4.47 -14.14 -12.49
C SER A 7 -3.55 -12.93 -12.30
N PRO A 8 -4.06 -11.70 -12.48
CA PRO A 8 -3.27 -10.50 -12.22
C PRO A 8 -2.74 -10.49 -10.78
N PRO A 9 -1.56 -9.90 -10.53
CA PRO A 9 -1.09 -9.74 -9.17
C PRO A 9 -2.13 -8.97 -8.33
N PRO A 10 -2.32 -9.31 -7.05
CA PRO A 10 -3.26 -8.60 -6.20
C PRO A 10 -2.87 -7.12 -6.07
N PRO A 11 -3.85 -6.24 -5.79
CA PRO A 11 -3.56 -4.84 -5.56
C PRO A 11 -2.62 -4.64 -4.35
N PRO A 12 -1.77 -3.60 -4.37
CA PRO A 12 -0.97 -3.23 -3.22
C PRO A 12 -1.82 -3.07 -1.94
N THR A 13 -1.35 -3.63 -0.82
CA THR A 13 -2.02 -3.47 0.47
C THR A 13 -1.68 -2.11 1.08
N PRO A 14 -2.65 -1.38 1.66
CA PRO A 14 -2.37 -0.14 2.38
C PRO A 14 -1.51 -0.40 3.63
N PRO A 15 -0.64 0.54 4.03
CA PRO A 15 0.09 0.42 5.28
C PRO A 15 -0.85 0.51 6.47
N THR A 16 -0.61 -0.31 7.49
CA THR A 16 -1.33 -0.23 8.77
C THR A 16 -0.93 1.05 9.52
N PRO A 17 -1.88 1.84 10.03
CA PRO A 17 -1.57 2.99 10.86
C PRO A 17 -0.91 2.53 12.17
N PRO A 18 0.11 3.24 12.67
CA PRO A 18 0.70 2.95 13.96
C PRO A 18 -0.24 3.33 15.11
N ASP A 19 -0.05 2.69 16.27
CA ASP A 19 -0.73 3.05 17.50
C ASP A 19 -0.20 4.38 18.06
N GLU A 20 -1.05 5.13 18.76
CA GLU A 20 -0.63 6.39 19.39
C GLU A 20 0.53 6.21 20.38
N ARG A 21 0.58 5.06 21.07
CA ARG A 21 1.62 4.72 22.05
C ARG A 21 2.98 4.45 21.42
N GLU A 22 3.04 4.21 20.11
CA GLU A 22 4.30 4.07 19.38
C GLU A 22 4.93 5.44 19.06
N CYS A 23 4.14 6.51 19.14
CA CYS A 23 4.62 7.87 18.98
C CYS A 23 5.15 8.43 20.32
N CYS A 24 6.41 8.88 20.33
CA CYS A 24 7.03 9.52 21.48
C CYS A 24 6.34 10.84 21.89
N GLY A 25 5.56 11.47 21.01
CA GLY A 25 4.93 12.78 21.22
C GLY A 25 5.88 13.98 21.26
N ARG A 26 7.19 13.77 21.08
CA ARG A 26 8.23 14.82 21.25
C ARG A 26 8.73 15.43 19.94
N GLY A 27 8.09 15.14 18.81
CA GLY A 27 8.56 15.60 17.49
C GLY A 27 9.89 14.97 17.07
N CYS A 28 10.09 13.68 17.40
CA CYS A 28 11.30 12.92 17.04
C CYS A 28 11.49 12.88 15.48
N GLU A 29 12.72 13.03 14.97
CA GLU A 29 13.01 12.97 13.51
C GLU A 29 12.61 11.63 12.90
N TYR A 30 12.92 10.53 13.59
CA TYR A 30 12.55 9.17 13.20
C TYR A 30 11.21 8.74 13.83
N CYS A 31 10.18 9.58 13.69
CA CYS A 31 8.84 9.30 14.20
C CYS A 31 8.13 8.20 13.39
N VAL A 32 7.36 7.34 14.06
CA VAL A 32 6.55 6.30 13.42
C VAL A 32 5.57 6.88 12.38
N TRP A 33 5.02 8.07 12.64
CA TRP A 33 4.16 8.77 11.69
C TRP A 33 4.90 9.21 10.42
N VAL A 34 6.18 9.60 10.53
CA VAL A 34 7.00 9.97 9.36
C VAL A 34 7.16 8.77 8.44
N TYR A 35 7.48 7.60 9.01
CA TYR A 35 7.59 6.36 8.25
C TYR A 35 6.25 5.90 7.68
N TYR A 36 5.16 6.02 8.45
CA TYR A 36 3.82 5.70 7.99
C TYR A 36 3.39 6.56 6.79
N HIS A 37 3.59 7.88 6.86
CA HIS A 37 3.27 8.77 5.74
C HIS A 37 4.16 8.50 4.51
N ALA A 38 5.44 8.13 4.72
CA ALA A 38 6.30 7.71 3.62
C ALA A 38 5.80 6.39 2.99
N ALA A 39 5.30 5.45 3.80
CA ALA A 39 4.70 4.22 3.31
C ALA A 39 3.39 4.47 2.55
N GLN A 40 2.55 5.40 3.01
CA GLN A 40 1.32 5.80 2.32
C GLN A 40 1.64 6.35 0.91
N ARG A 41 2.62 7.26 0.79
CA ARG A 41 3.04 7.78 -0.53
C ARG A 41 3.52 6.69 -1.48
N ARG A 42 4.25 5.69 -0.97
CA ARG A 42 4.68 4.53 -1.78
C ARG A 42 3.49 3.68 -2.21
N HIS A 43 2.53 3.46 -1.30
CA HIS A 43 1.31 2.72 -1.60
C HIS A 43 0.47 3.43 -2.66
N GLU A 44 0.26 4.76 -2.55
CA GLU A 44 -0.47 5.55 -3.55
C GLU A 44 0.18 5.44 -4.94
N ALA A 45 1.51 5.54 -5.02
CA ALA A 45 2.23 5.39 -6.28
C ALA A 45 2.07 3.98 -6.87
N ALA A 46 2.19 2.93 -6.04
CA ALA A 46 2.02 1.54 -6.46
C ALA A 46 0.57 1.23 -6.87
N MET A 47 -0.42 1.77 -6.15
CA MET A 47 -1.83 1.63 -6.49
C MET A 47 -2.16 2.30 -7.82
N ALA A 48 -1.64 3.51 -8.05
CA ALA A 48 -1.80 4.19 -9.33
C ALA A 48 -1.21 3.36 -10.48
N GLU A 49 -0.06 2.73 -10.28
CA GLU A 49 0.53 1.81 -11.26
C GLU A 49 -0.32 0.57 -11.49
N TRP A 50 -0.75 -0.08 -10.42
CA TRP A 50 -1.60 -1.25 -10.50
C TRP A 50 -2.90 -0.93 -11.25
N LEU A 51 -3.55 0.22 -10.97
CA LEU A 51 -4.76 0.66 -11.65
C LEU A 51 -4.54 0.98 -13.14
N ARG A 52 -3.36 1.49 -13.54
CA ARG A 52 -3.03 1.67 -14.96
C ARG A 52 -3.00 0.34 -15.73
N HIS A 53 -2.62 -0.74 -15.06
CA HIS A 53 -2.49 -2.07 -15.67
C HIS A 53 -3.73 -2.95 -15.48
N HIS A 54 -4.51 -2.75 -14.40
CA HIS A 54 -5.56 -3.67 -13.95
C HIS A 54 -6.87 -2.98 -13.54
N GLY A 55 -7.01 -1.65 -13.66
CA GLY A 55 -8.13 -0.87 -13.12
C GLY A 55 -9.52 -1.23 -13.67
N GLY A 56 -9.61 -1.97 -14.78
CA GLY A 56 -10.87 -2.55 -15.27
C GLY A 56 -11.26 -3.89 -14.63
N LEU A 57 -10.34 -4.56 -13.93
CA LEU A 57 -10.53 -5.87 -13.28
C LEU A 57 -10.88 -5.74 -11.79
N ALA A 58 -10.66 -4.57 -11.20
CA ALA A 58 -10.78 -4.32 -9.76
C ALA A 58 -12.23 -4.24 -9.23
N SER A 59 -13.24 -4.25 -10.10
CA SER A 59 -14.66 -4.08 -9.76
C SER A 59 -15.48 -5.37 -9.84
N ALA A 60 -14.82 -6.53 -9.92
CA ALA A 60 -15.48 -7.83 -9.99
C ALA A 60 -15.19 -8.68 -8.73
N ASP A 61 -15.76 -8.28 -7.60
CA ASP A 61 -16.26 -9.20 -6.55
C ASP A 61 -17.25 -8.47 -5.63
#